data_AF-A0A963VTY9-F1
#
_entry.id   AF-A0A963VTY9-F1
#
_cell.length_a   1.000
_cell.length_b   1.000
_cell.length_c   1.000
_cell.angle_alpha   90.00
_cell.angle_beta   90.00
_cell.angle_gamma   90.00
#
_symmetry.space_group_name_H-M   'P 1'
#
loop_
_entity.id
_entity.type
_entity.pdbx_description
1 polymer ?
#
loop_
_entity_poly.entity_id
_entity_poly.type
_entity_poly.pdbx_seq_one_letter_code
_entity_poly.pdbx_strand_id
1 'polypeptide(L)'
;MPAVGLLSLLVTAVIALLALRNTRSVARQKATLDLIEKRESTEHYRSLSRNFFDLQKGPGFMHLVDPVEKDKAARKAVFDYLNHYEIVSIGIRQDILDEKIYRAWMEGAFVRDWNAAAEFIQRERWKIDEDGNWSYRDSIYENYMHVACKWSPDAIKLDESFSDHPSQPEGYGDDKLPDPTDDIELKN
;
A
#
# COMPACT_ATOMS: atom_id res chain seq x y z
N MET A 1 -15.51 -20.04 53.19
CA MET A 1 -16.07 -18.85 52.51
C MET A 1 -15.13 -18.09 51.53
N PRO A 2 -13.80 -18.29 51.44
CA PRO A 2 -12.97 -17.54 50.47
C PRO A 2 -13.10 -18.01 49.01
N ALA A 3 -13.53 -19.25 48.77
CA ALA A 3 -13.64 -19.82 47.43
C ALA A 3 -14.70 -19.14 46.54
N VAL A 4 -15.79 -18.62 47.13
CA VAL A 4 -16.89 -17.97 46.38
C VAL A 4 -16.47 -16.61 45.84
N GLY A 5 -15.67 -15.84 46.60
CA GLY A 5 -15.16 -14.54 46.17
C GLY A 5 -14.10 -14.65 45.06
N LEU A 6 -13.27 -15.70 45.09
CA LEU A 6 -12.31 -15.98 44.02
C LEU A 6 -13.02 -16.38 42.71
N LEU A 7 -14.09 -17.17 42.80
CA LEU A 7 -14.86 -17.59 41.64
C LEU A 7 -15.58 -16.42 40.96
N SER A 8 -16.16 -15.50 41.73
CA SER A 8 -16.83 -14.31 41.17
C SER A 8 -15.84 -13.35 40.51
N LEU A 9 -14.64 -13.17 41.07
CA LEU A 9 -13.57 -12.39 40.45
C LEU A 9 -13.13 -13.00 39.11
N LEU A 10 -12.97 -14.32 39.03
CA LEU A 10 -12.60 -15.00 37.79
C LEU A 10 -13.69 -14.85 36.71
N VAL A 11 -14.96 -15.07 37.08
CA VAL A 11 -16.09 -14.89 36.14
C VAL A 11 -16.15 -13.45 35.63
N THR A 12 -15.98 -12.47 36.51
CA THR A 12 -15.98 -11.05 36.13
C THR A 12 -14.82 -10.72 35.20
N ALA A 13 -13.63 -11.23 35.48
CA ALA A 13 -12.46 -11.06 34.61
C ALA A 13 -12.69 -11.66 33.21
N VAL A 14 -13.29 -12.86 33.13
CA VAL A 14 -13.62 -13.50 31.84
C VAL A 14 -14.64 -12.67 31.06
N ILE A 15 -15.71 -12.20 31.70
CA ILE A 15 -16.72 -11.36 31.06
C ILE A 15 -16.10 -10.06 30.55
N ALA A 16 -15.25 -9.41 31.35
CA ALA A 16 -14.56 -8.18 30.95
C ALA A 16 -13.65 -8.39 29.73
N LEU A 17 -12.91 -9.50 29.69
CA LEU A 17 -12.07 -9.85 28.53
C LEU A 17 -12.91 -10.12 27.28
N LEU A 18 -14.04 -10.83 27.41
CA LEU A 18 -14.96 -11.07 26.29
C LEU A 18 -15.59 -9.77 25.78
N ALA A 19 -16.03 -8.90 26.69
CA ALA A 19 -16.57 -7.59 26.35
C ALA A 19 -15.54 -6.74 25.61
N LEU A 20 -14.29 -6.68 26.09
CA LEU A 20 -13.22 -5.95 25.43
C LEU A 20 -12.93 -6.47 24.02
N ARG A 21 -12.92 -7.79 23.84
CA ARG A 21 -12.76 -8.42 22.53
C ARG A 21 -13.90 -8.07 21.58
N ASN A 22 -15.14 -8.12 22.06
CA ASN A 22 -16.31 -7.77 21.26
C ASN A 22 -16.28 -6.28 20.86
N THR A 23 -15.97 -5.38 21.80
CA THR A 23 -15.85 -3.94 21.52
C THR A 23 -14.78 -3.65 20.48
N ARG A 24 -13.61 -4.31 20.57
CA ARG A 24 -12.56 -4.19 19.55
C ARG A 24 -13.05 -4.67 18.18
N SER A 25 -13.73 -5.83 18.13
CA SER A 25 -14.29 -6.35 16.88
C SER A 25 -15.30 -5.38 16.25
N VAL A 26 -16.24 -4.86 17.03
CA VAL A 26 -17.25 -3.89 16.55
C VAL A 26 -16.58 -2.60 16.08
N ALA A 27 -15.58 -2.10 16.79
CA ALA A 27 -14.84 -0.90 16.40
C ALA A 27 -14.14 -1.07 15.06
N ARG A 28 -13.51 -2.22 14.81
CA ARG A 28 -12.85 -2.54 13.53
C ARG A 28 -13.84 -2.67 12.38
N GLN A 29 -14.97 -3.35 12.61
CA GLN A 29 -16.03 -3.48 11.62
C GLN A 29 -16.55 -2.10 11.22
N LYS A 30 -16.80 -1.23 12.21
CA LYS A 30 -17.20 0.15 11.97
C LYS A 30 -16.14 0.93 11.19
N ALA A 31 -14.88 0.91 11.61
CA ALA A 31 -13.79 1.60 10.91
C ALA A 31 -13.65 1.14 9.45
N THR A 32 -13.92 -0.14 9.19
CA THR A 32 -13.91 -0.70 7.83
C THR A 32 -15.11 -0.23 7.02
N LEU A 33 -16.31 -0.22 7.61
CA LEU A 33 -17.51 0.30 6.95
C LEU A 33 -17.37 1.80 6.65
N ASP A 34 -16.86 2.59 7.59
CA ASP A 34 -16.61 4.02 7.40
C ASP A 34 -15.60 4.25 6.25
N LEU A 35 -14.56 3.40 6.14
CA LEU A 35 -13.61 3.44 5.02
C LEU A 35 -14.30 3.12 3.68
N ILE A 36 -15.13 2.08 3.65
CA ILE A 36 -15.89 1.67 2.46
C ILE A 36 -16.83 2.79 2.01
N GLU A 37 -17.62 3.33 2.95
CA GLU A 37 -18.54 4.43 2.70
C GLU A 37 -17.80 5.66 2.15
N LYS A 38 -16.69 6.05 2.78
CA LYS A 38 -15.87 7.18 2.31
C LYS A 38 -15.33 6.94 0.89
N ARG A 39 -14.89 5.72 0.59
CA ARG A 39 -14.39 5.37 -0.75
C ARG A 39 -15.49 5.45 -1.81
N GLU A 40 -16.68 4.95 -1.51
CA GLU A 40 -17.82 4.97 -2.44
C GLU A 40 -18.44 6.36 -2.64
N SER A 41 -18.43 7.18 -1.59
CA SER A 41 -19.03 8.52 -1.59
C SER A 41 -18.12 9.61 -2.16
N THR A 42 -16.81 9.43 -2.14
CA THR A 42 -15.86 10.48 -2.54
C THR A 42 -15.55 10.40 -4.04
N GLU A 43 -15.84 11.49 -4.77
CA GLU A 43 -15.54 11.63 -6.20
C GLU A 43 -14.04 11.47 -6.51
N HIS A 44 -13.16 11.86 -5.59
CA HIS A 44 -11.72 11.68 -5.67
C HIS A 44 -11.32 10.20 -5.88
N TYR A 45 -11.90 9.26 -5.13
CA TYR A 45 -11.57 7.84 -5.33
C TYR A 45 -12.09 7.29 -6.66
N ARG A 46 -13.22 7.83 -7.14
CA ARG A 46 -13.75 7.50 -8.47
C ARG A 46 -12.86 8.04 -9.58
N SER A 47 -12.32 9.24 -9.45
CA SER A 47 -11.40 9.79 -10.45
C SER A 47 -10.04 9.07 -10.46
N LEU A 48 -9.49 8.74 -9.29
CA LEU A 48 -8.25 7.95 -9.19
C LEU A 48 -8.42 6.55 -9.81
N SER A 49 -9.54 5.88 -9.49
CA SER A 49 -9.82 4.55 -10.04
C SER A 49 -9.97 4.59 -11.56
N ARG A 50 -10.61 5.63 -12.12
CA ARG A 50 -10.73 5.80 -13.58
C ARG A 50 -9.37 5.90 -14.24
N ASN A 51 -8.49 6.78 -13.76
CA ASN A 51 -7.15 6.94 -14.32
C ASN A 51 -6.36 5.61 -14.28
N PHE A 52 -6.43 4.88 -13.15
CA PHE A 52 -5.78 3.59 -13.02
C PHE A 52 -6.34 2.55 -14.01
N PHE A 53 -7.66 2.46 -14.16
CA PHE A 53 -8.31 1.54 -15.10
C PHE A 53 -8.06 1.90 -16.57
N ASP A 54 -7.99 3.18 -16.90
CA ASP A 54 -7.71 3.64 -18.26
C ASP A 54 -6.27 3.26 -18.66
N LEU A 55 -5.32 3.34 -17.72
CA LEU A 55 -3.95 2.88 -17.91
C LEU A 55 -3.85 1.35 -18.01
N GLN A 56 -4.61 0.63 -17.18
CA GLN A 56 -4.69 -0.83 -17.22
C GLN A 56 -5.21 -1.36 -18.57
N LYS A 57 -6.17 -0.66 -19.19
CA LYS A 57 -6.74 -1.03 -20.50
C LYS A 57 -5.94 -0.49 -21.69
N GLY A 58 -5.11 0.53 -21.45
CA GLY A 58 -4.36 1.23 -22.46
C GLY A 58 -2.90 0.76 -22.54
N PRO A 59 -1.92 1.67 -22.61
CA PRO A 59 -0.50 1.34 -22.83
C PRO A 59 0.20 0.65 -21.65
N GLY A 60 -0.51 0.32 -20.56
CA GLY A 60 0.07 -0.25 -19.35
C GLY A 60 0.76 0.81 -18.49
N PHE A 61 1.36 0.41 -17.36
CA PHE A 61 1.97 1.35 -16.40
C PHE A 61 3.42 1.72 -16.74
N MET A 62 4.08 0.98 -17.63
CA MET A 62 5.51 1.14 -17.92
C MET A 62 5.89 2.48 -18.56
N HIS A 63 5.00 3.13 -19.30
CA HIS A 63 5.28 4.46 -19.84
C HIS A 63 5.27 5.57 -18.76
N LEU A 64 4.77 5.28 -17.56
CA LEU A 64 4.77 6.22 -16.45
C LEU A 64 6.05 6.17 -15.64
N VAL A 65 6.96 5.27 -15.97
CA VAL A 65 8.22 5.01 -15.27
C VAL A 65 9.14 6.24 -15.44
N ASP A 66 9.31 6.71 -16.68
CA ASP A 66 9.88 8.03 -17.04
C ASP A 66 8.80 8.93 -17.68
N PRO A 67 7.97 9.62 -16.88
CA PRO A 67 6.87 10.40 -17.43
C PRO A 67 7.38 11.67 -18.11
N VAL A 68 7.01 11.86 -19.37
CA VAL A 68 7.03 13.20 -19.97
C VAL A 68 6.07 14.13 -19.21
N GLU A 69 6.25 15.46 -19.33
CA GLU A 69 5.52 16.46 -18.53
C GLU A 69 3.99 16.23 -18.48
N LYS A 70 3.39 15.84 -19.60
CA LYS A 70 1.95 15.53 -19.72
C LYS A 70 1.50 14.33 -18.89
N ASP A 71 2.39 13.37 -18.61
CA ASP A 71 2.10 12.09 -17.96
C ASP A 71 2.44 12.11 -16.46
N LYS A 72 3.10 13.18 -15.97
CA LYS A 72 3.42 13.37 -14.54
C LYS A 72 2.19 13.33 -13.65
N ALA A 73 1.10 13.96 -14.09
CA ALA A 73 -0.16 13.95 -13.36
C ALA A 73 -0.77 12.54 -13.26
N ALA A 74 -0.64 11.74 -14.33
CA ALA A 74 -1.09 10.35 -14.36
C ALA A 74 -0.23 9.47 -13.44
N ARG A 75 1.10 9.60 -13.48
CA ARG A 75 2.03 8.90 -12.56
C ARG A 75 1.68 9.21 -11.10
N LYS A 76 1.46 10.49 -10.76
CA LYS A 76 1.05 10.87 -9.40
C LYS A 76 -0.28 10.21 -9.01
N ALA A 77 -1.27 10.21 -9.89
CA ALA A 77 -2.57 9.58 -9.61
C ALA A 77 -2.44 8.06 -9.37
N VAL A 78 -1.56 7.38 -10.11
CA VAL A 78 -1.26 5.96 -9.89
C VAL A 78 -0.62 5.74 -8.52
N PHE A 79 0.39 6.54 -8.14
CA PHE A 79 0.98 6.43 -6.81
C PHE A 79 -0.02 6.71 -5.69
N ASP A 80 -0.85 7.74 -5.82
CA ASP A 80 -1.90 8.03 -4.83
C ASP A 80 -2.86 6.83 -4.68
N TYR A 81 -3.17 6.14 -5.78
CA TYR A 81 -4.01 4.95 -5.79
C TYR A 81 -3.33 3.73 -5.13
N LEU A 82 -2.06 3.46 -5.46
CA LEU A 82 -1.29 2.38 -4.84
C LEU A 82 -1.04 2.64 -3.35
N ASN A 83 -0.77 3.90 -2.97
CA ASN A 83 -0.61 4.33 -1.59
C ASN A 83 -1.89 4.08 -0.77
N HIS A 84 -3.06 4.24 -1.37
CA HIS A 84 -4.30 3.88 -0.71
C HIS A 84 -4.34 2.40 -0.34
N TYR A 85 -4.03 1.50 -1.28
CA TYR A 85 -3.98 0.06 -0.98
C TYR A 85 -2.91 -0.29 0.05
N GLU A 86 -1.77 0.39 0.04
CA GLU A 86 -0.74 0.21 1.07
C GLU A 86 -1.26 0.57 2.46
N ILE A 87 -1.92 1.72 2.61
CA ILE A 87 -2.49 2.18 3.89
C ILE A 87 -3.58 1.21 4.37
N VAL A 88 -4.45 0.75 3.47
CA VAL A 88 -5.46 -0.26 3.80
C VAL A 88 -4.80 -1.55 4.28
N SER A 89 -3.74 -1.97 3.60
CA SER A 89 -3.00 -3.20 3.95
C SER A 89 -2.32 -3.09 5.30
N ILE A 90 -1.74 -1.93 5.62
CA ILE A 90 -1.22 -1.63 6.96
C ILE A 90 -2.35 -1.72 7.99
N GLY A 91 -3.51 -1.11 7.72
CA GLY A 91 -4.67 -1.17 8.61
C GLY A 91 -5.17 -2.60 8.87
N ILE A 92 -5.15 -3.46 7.85
CA ILE A 92 -5.47 -4.88 7.98
C ILE A 92 -4.42 -5.61 8.82
N ARG A 93 -3.13 -5.44 8.50
CA ARG A 93 -2.01 -6.11 9.19
C ARG A 93 -1.91 -5.69 10.66
N GLN A 94 -2.28 -4.47 10.99
CA GLN A 94 -2.28 -3.94 12.36
C GLN A 94 -3.58 -4.23 13.12
N ASP A 95 -4.50 -5.04 12.58
CA ASP A 95 -5.78 -5.38 13.20
C ASP A 95 -6.68 -4.15 13.46
N ILE A 96 -6.49 -3.06 12.71
CA ILE A 96 -7.29 -1.83 12.77
C ILE A 96 -8.54 -1.97 11.89
N LEU A 97 -8.38 -2.59 10.72
CA LEU A 97 -9.46 -2.90 9.79
C LEU A 97 -9.89 -4.36 9.93
N ASP A 98 -11.16 -4.64 9.64
CA ASP A 98 -11.73 -5.97 9.56
C ASP A 98 -11.43 -6.54 8.16
N GLU A 99 -10.43 -7.43 8.12
CA GLU A 99 -10.00 -8.08 6.89
C GLU A 99 -11.12 -8.86 6.20
N LYS A 100 -12.02 -9.49 6.97
CA LYS A 100 -13.08 -10.33 6.39
C LYS A 100 -14.08 -9.48 5.63
N ILE A 101 -14.49 -8.35 6.22
CA ILE A 101 -15.39 -7.40 5.56
C ILE A 101 -14.72 -6.82 4.33
N TYR A 102 -13.48 -6.33 4.45
CA TYR A 102 -12.82 -5.70 3.32
C TYR A 102 -12.54 -6.69 2.19
N ARG A 103 -12.08 -7.90 2.50
CA ARG A 103 -11.85 -8.97 1.52
C ARG A 103 -13.14 -9.34 0.78
N ALA A 104 -14.25 -9.53 1.49
CA ALA A 104 -15.54 -9.84 0.86
C ALA A 104 -16.00 -8.78 -0.14
N TRP A 105 -15.60 -7.52 0.08
CA TRP A 105 -15.88 -6.42 -0.85
C TRP A 105 -14.87 -6.32 -2.00
N MET A 106 -13.58 -6.51 -1.72
CA MET A 106 -12.50 -6.06 -2.62
C MET A 106 -11.56 -7.13 -3.15
N GLU A 107 -11.63 -8.38 -2.69
CA GLU A 107 -10.62 -9.41 -3.00
C GLU A 107 -10.22 -9.45 -4.48
N GLY A 108 -11.21 -9.57 -5.38
CA GLY A 108 -10.94 -9.66 -6.81
C GLY A 108 -10.31 -8.40 -7.40
N ALA A 109 -10.77 -7.22 -7.00
CA ALA A 109 -10.19 -5.96 -7.47
C ALA A 109 -8.79 -5.73 -6.89
N PHE A 110 -8.62 -5.98 -5.60
CA PHE A 110 -7.36 -5.82 -4.89
C PHE A 110 -6.24 -6.68 -5.49
N VAL A 111 -6.48 -7.97 -5.72
CA VAL A 111 -5.48 -8.88 -6.31
C VAL A 111 -5.22 -8.53 -7.78
N ARG A 112 -6.27 -8.22 -8.55
CA ARG A 112 -6.12 -7.84 -9.97
C ARG A 112 -5.31 -6.56 -10.12
N ASP A 113 -5.59 -5.55 -9.31
CA ASP A 113 -4.93 -4.24 -9.40
C ASP A 113 -3.47 -4.35 -8.92
N TRP A 114 -3.18 -5.19 -7.92
CA TRP A 114 -1.82 -5.57 -7.53
C TRP A 114 -1.06 -6.18 -8.70
N ASN A 115 -1.62 -7.23 -9.31
CA ASN A 115 -0.96 -7.92 -10.43
C ASN A 115 -0.72 -6.99 -11.62
N ALA A 116 -1.67 -6.09 -11.91
CA ALA A 116 -1.54 -5.14 -13.00
C ALA A 116 -0.43 -4.09 -12.75
N ALA A 117 -0.20 -3.71 -11.48
CA ALA A 117 0.85 -2.76 -11.11
C ALA A 117 2.18 -3.42 -10.75
N ALA A 118 2.26 -4.75 -10.69
CA ALA A 118 3.40 -5.48 -10.13
C ALA A 118 4.72 -5.12 -10.81
N GLU A 119 4.75 -5.12 -12.15
CA GLU A 119 5.97 -4.78 -12.88
C GLU A 119 6.37 -3.30 -12.70
N PHE A 120 5.39 -2.39 -12.63
CA PHE A 120 5.64 -0.97 -12.35
C PHE A 120 6.25 -0.78 -10.96
N ILE A 121 5.65 -1.42 -9.95
CA ILE A 121 6.17 -1.40 -8.57
C ILE A 121 7.56 -2.02 -8.51
N GLN A 122 7.81 -3.13 -9.22
CA GLN A 122 9.12 -3.77 -9.26
C GLN A 122 10.18 -2.79 -9.75
N ARG A 123 9.92 -2.03 -10.82
CA ARG A 123 10.84 -0.99 -11.25
C ARG A 123 11.07 0.01 -10.12
N GLU A 124 10.00 0.54 -9.51
CA GLU A 124 10.13 1.56 -8.47
C GLU A 124 10.94 1.12 -7.24
N ARG A 125 11.07 -0.19 -7.01
CA ARG A 125 11.91 -0.76 -5.95
C ARG A 125 13.40 -0.69 -6.25
N TRP A 126 13.81 -0.59 -7.51
CA TRP A 126 15.20 -0.38 -7.88
C TRP A 126 15.55 1.10 -7.79
N LYS A 127 16.55 1.44 -6.99
CA LYS A 127 17.06 2.80 -6.82
C LYS A 127 18.57 2.83 -6.86
N ILE A 128 19.14 3.92 -7.37
CA ILE A 128 20.58 4.15 -7.25
C ILE A 128 20.88 4.71 -5.86
N ASP A 129 21.89 4.16 -5.20
CA ASP A 129 22.41 4.66 -3.93
C ASP A 129 23.38 5.85 -4.11
N GLU A 130 23.87 6.42 -3.01
CA GLU A 130 24.79 7.57 -3.05
C GLU A 130 26.12 7.24 -3.77
N ASP A 131 26.48 5.95 -3.80
CA ASP A 131 27.69 5.40 -4.40
C ASP A 131 27.53 5.06 -5.89
N GLY A 132 26.33 5.21 -6.44
CA GLY A 132 26.04 4.95 -7.85
C GLY A 132 25.69 3.48 -8.16
N ASN A 133 25.46 2.65 -7.14
CA ASN A 133 25.07 1.24 -7.31
C ASN A 133 23.56 1.06 -7.22
N TRP A 134 23.05 0.02 -7.89
CA TRP A 134 21.65 -0.37 -7.75
C TRP A 134 21.39 -1.01 -6.40
N SER A 135 20.35 -0.53 -5.73
CA SER A 135 19.84 -1.01 -4.46
C SER A 135 18.36 -1.33 -4.58
N TYR A 136 17.97 -2.53 -4.16
CA TYR A 136 16.58 -2.97 -4.16
C TYR A 136 15.89 -2.64 -2.83
N ARG A 137 14.71 -2.02 -2.90
CA ARG A 137 13.92 -1.56 -1.74
C ARG A 137 12.62 -2.36 -1.64
N ASP A 138 12.68 -3.49 -0.95
CA ASP A 138 11.54 -4.39 -0.68
C ASP A 138 10.36 -3.71 0.06
N SER A 139 10.66 -2.73 0.91
CA SER A 139 9.68 -2.00 1.73
C SER A 139 8.62 -1.24 0.91
N ILE A 140 8.89 -0.85 -0.33
CA ILE A 140 7.91 -0.12 -1.15
C ILE A 140 6.76 -1.08 -1.51
N TYR A 141 5.55 -0.75 -1.05
CA TYR A 141 4.34 -1.56 -1.24
C TYR A 141 4.41 -2.99 -0.68
N GLU A 142 5.23 -3.21 0.36
CA GLU A 142 5.37 -4.52 1.00
C GLU A 142 4.05 -4.99 1.63
N ASN A 143 3.31 -4.10 2.30
CA ASN A 143 2.07 -4.48 2.97
C ASN A 143 1.00 -4.87 1.96
N TYR A 144 0.90 -4.13 0.86
CA TYR A 144 0.00 -4.44 -0.25
C TYR A 144 0.29 -5.82 -0.84
N MET A 145 1.55 -6.10 -1.17
CA MET A 145 1.98 -7.42 -1.63
C MET A 145 1.60 -8.52 -0.63
N HIS A 146 1.90 -8.32 0.66
CA HIS A 146 1.64 -9.32 1.70
C HIS A 146 0.15 -9.68 1.76
N VAL A 147 -0.72 -8.68 1.75
CA VAL A 147 -2.17 -8.91 1.81
C VAL A 147 -2.67 -9.55 0.51
N ALA A 148 -2.17 -9.12 -0.66
CA ALA A 148 -2.55 -9.70 -1.95
C ALA A 148 -2.18 -11.20 -2.03
N CYS A 149 -0.94 -11.55 -1.69
CA CYS A 149 -0.44 -12.93 -1.64
C CYS A 149 -1.13 -13.78 -0.57
N LYS A 150 -1.57 -13.17 0.53
CA LYS A 150 -2.38 -13.86 1.55
C LYS A 150 -3.78 -14.18 1.02
N TRP A 151 -4.36 -13.30 0.21
CA TRP A 151 -5.73 -13.46 -0.28
C TRP A 151 -5.84 -14.42 -1.46
N SER A 152 -4.89 -14.36 -2.39
CA SER A 152 -4.90 -15.22 -3.58
C SER A 152 -3.52 -15.80 -3.89
N PRO A 153 -3.44 -17.09 -4.24
CA PRO A 153 -2.20 -17.69 -4.76
C PRO A 153 -1.81 -17.14 -6.14
N ASP A 154 -2.74 -16.52 -6.87
CA ASP A 154 -2.48 -15.91 -8.18
C ASP A 154 -1.82 -14.52 -8.06
N ALA A 155 -1.64 -14.01 -6.85
CA ALA A 155 -0.97 -12.74 -6.63
C ALA A 155 0.53 -12.87 -6.93
N ILE A 156 1.06 -11.93 -7.71
CA ILE A 156 2.48 -11.89 -8.06
C ILE A 156 3.30 -11.58 -6.81
N LYS A 157 4.28 -12.42 -6.50
CA LYS A 157 5.24 -12.15 -5.43
C LYS A 157 6.46 -11.43 -6.00
N LEU A 158 6.67 -10.20 -5.54
CA LEU A 158 7.83 -9.39 -5.92
C LEU A 158 8.96 -9.56 -4.92
N ASP A 159 10.14 -9.90 -5.44
CA ASP A 159 11.41 -9.91 -4.73
C ASP A 159 12.52 -9.42 -5.68
N GLU A 160 13.74 -9.34 -5.18
CA GLU A 160 14.89 -8.86 -5.96
C GLU A 160 15.11 -9.70 -7.24
N SER A 161 14.73 -10.98 -7.24
CA SER A 161 14.91 -11.89 -8.38
C SER A 161 13.79 -11.79 -9.42
N PHE A 162 12.72 -11.05 -9.14
CA PHE A 162 11.58 -10.94 -10.04
C PHE A 162 11.93 -10.23 -11.36
N SER A 163 12.85 -9.27 -11.33
CA SER A 163 13.41 -8.64 -12.53
C SER A 163 14.82 -8.12 -12.28
N ASP A 164 15.65 -8.10 -13.33
CA ASP A 164 16.93 -7.40 -13.30
C ASP A 164 16.73 -5.91 -12.99
N HIS A 165 17.78 -5.26 -12.49
CA HIS A 165 17.80 -3.82 -12.31
C HIS A 165 17.68 -3.11 -13.68
N PRO A 166 17.09 -1.91 -13.75
CA PRO A 166 17.02 -1.15 -14.99
C PRO A 166 18.41 -0.86 -15.58
N SER A 167 18.49 -0.72 -16.90
CA SER A 167 19.73 -0.40 -17.61
C SER A 167 20.15 1.07 -17.47
N GLN A 168 19.23 1.95 -17.07
CA GLN A 168 19.48 3.38 -16.87
C GLN A 168 18.77 3.85 -15.59
N PRO A 169 19.42 4.67 -14.74
CA PRO A 169 18.70 5.47 -13.75
C PRO A 169 17.80 6.47 -14.47
N GLU A 170 16.54 6.56 -14.06
CA GLU A 170 15.58 7.47 -14.68
C GLU A 170 15.34 8.74 -13.84
N GLY A 171 14.81 9.77 -14.52
CA GLY A 171 14.74 11.15 -14.05
C GLY A 171 13.54 11.51 -13.17
N TYR A 172 13.75 12.60 -12.42
CA TYR A 172 12.90 13.26 -11.42
C TYR A 172 12.57 12.44 -10.17
N GLY A 173 13.52 12.49 -9.22
CA GLY A 173 13.41 11.91 -7.87
C GLY A 173 14.66 11.12 -7.47
N ASP A 174 15.47 10.72 -8.44
CA ASP A 174 16.73 9.97 -8.25
C ASP A 174 17.96 10.81 -8.63
N ASP A 175 17.79 12.11 -8.91
CA ASP A 175 18.89 13.05 -8.92
C ASP A 175 19.48 13.11 -7.51
N LYS A 176 20.81 13.05 -7.37
CA LYS A 176 21.46 13.37 -6.09
C LYS A 176 20.88 14.70 -5.61
N LEU A 177 20.50 14.76 -4.32
CA LEU A 177 20.27 16.05 -3.68
C LEU A 177 21.46 16.95 -4.04
N PRO A 178 21.23 18.18 -4.54
CA PRO A 178 22.33 19.07 -4.91
C PRO A 178 23.29 19.17 -3.73
N ASP A 179 24.59 19.06 -4.00
CA ASP A 179 25.58 19.17 -2.94
C ASP A 179 25.41 20.59 -2.37
N PRO A 180 25.30 20.78 -1.03
CA PRO A 180 25.24 22.12 -0.45
C PRO A 180 26.44 23.01 -0.81
N THR A 181 27.51 22.45 -1.39
CA THR A 181 28.62 23.20 -1.98
C THR A 181 28.37 23.73 -3.40
N ASP A 182 27.44 23.15 -4.17
CA ASP A 182 27.09 23.60 -5.53
C ASP A 182 26.43 25.00 -5.52
N ASP A 183 25.74 25.36 -4.44
CA ASP A 183 25.12 26.69 -4.24
C ASP A 183 26.15 27.81 -3.96
N ILE A 184 27.40 27.45 -3.65
CA ILE A 184 28.46 28.41 -3.33
C ILE A 184 29.17 28.88 -4.61
N GLU A 185 29.24 28.05 -5.66
CA GLU A 185 29.93 28.40 -6.91
C GLU A 185 29.12 29.34 -7.82
N LEU A 186 27.79 29.39 -7.69
CA LEU A 186 26.94 30.28 -8.51
C LEU A 186 26.89 31.74 -8.01
N LYS A 187 27.63 32.08 -6.94
CA LYS A 187 27.63 33.43 -6.34
C LYS A 187 28.96 34.18 -6.40
N ASN A 188 29.94 33.71 -7.16
CA ASN A 188 31.21 34.41 -7.39
C ASN A 188 31.41 34.83 -8.85
#